data_AF-W7JA55-F1
#
_entry.id   AF-W7JA55-F1
#
_cell.length_a   1.000
_cell.length_b   1.000
_cell.length_c   1.000
_cell.angle_alpha   90.00
_cell.angle_beta   90.00
_cell.angle_gamma   90.00
#
_symmetry.space_group_name_H-M   'P 1'
#
loop_
_entity.id
_entity.type
_entity.pdbx_description
1 polymer ?
#
loop_
_entity_poly.entity_id
_entity_poly.type
_entity_poly.pdbx_seq_one_letter_code
_entity_poly.pdbx_strand_id
1 'polypeptide(L)'
;MIGITVTLVLVLTGGTDLTTPRGTAEAALAATADADHEAYNKLLCDPDDAVGATEIGRFEEPRIIGDVTEDGDRATVNFSVEYEGEPRNGRVRMERKADGTWCVDRFSAVR
;
A
#
# COMPACT_ATOMS: atom_id res chain seq x y z
N MET A 1 12.51 -25.76 -21.33
CA MET A 1 11.52 -24.79 -20.84
C MET A 1 12.01 -24.36 -19.47
N ILE A 2 12.54 -23.14 -19.35
CA ILE A 2 13.05 -22.61 -18.08
C ILE A 2 11.82 -22.26 -17.26
N GLY A 3 11.60 -23.00 -16.17
CA GLY A 3 10.49 -22.80 -15.27
C GLY A 3 10.66 -21.46 -14.57
N ILE A 4 9.87 -20.47 -14.97
CA ILE A 4 9.74 -19.23 -14.21
C ILE A 4 8.91 -19.60 -12.99
N THR A 5 9.58 -19.85 -11.87
CA THR A 5 8.92 -19.84 -10.56
C THR A 5 8.47 -18.40 -10.34
N VAL A 6 7.23 -18.10 -10.67
CA VAL A 6 6.54 -16.96 -10.08
C VAL A 6 6.43 -17.33 -8.61
N THR A 7 7.40 -16.88 -7.81
CA THR A 7 7.24 -16.86 -6.36
C THR A 7 6.22 -15.76 -6.11
N LEU A 8 4.96 -16.11 -6.35
CA LEU A 8 3.84 -15.37 -5.83
C LEU A 8 3.98 -15.49 -4.32
N VAL A 9 4.67 -14.51 -3.73
CA VAL A 9 4.69 -14.32 -2.28
C VAL A 9 3.29 -13.82 -1.94
N LEU A 10 2.35 -14.77 -1.95
CA LEU A 10 1.03 -14.62 -1.41
C LEU A 10 1.22 -14.59 0.11
N VAL A 11 1.53 -13.43 0.67
CA VAL A 11 1.47 -13.19 2.11
C VAL A 11 0.00 -13.23 2.52
N LEU A 12 -0.54 -14.44 2.67
CA LEU A 12 -1.41 -14.96 3.72
C LEU A 12 -2.28 -14.02 4.61
N THR A 13 -2.80 -12.89 4.13
CA THR A 13 -4.01 -12.26 4.67
C THR A 13 -4.81 -11.57 3.56
N GLY A 14 -5.86 -12.23 3.07
CA GLY A 14 -6.88 -11.62 2.21
C GLY A 14 -6.47 -11.48 0.75
N GLY A 15 -7.29 -12.00 -0.17
CA GLY A 15 -7.18 -11.61 -1.57
C GLY A 15 -7.27 -10.09 -1.65
N THR A 16 -6.37 -9.46 -2.40
CA THR A 16 -6.24 -8.00 -2.50
C THR A 16 -7.54 -7.39 -3.03
N ASP A 17 -8.46 -7.08 -2.12
CA ASP A 17 -9.77 -6.53 -2.46
C ASP A 17 -9.66 -5.01 -2.59
N LEU A 18 -9.32 -4.58 -3.80
CA LEU A 18 -9.25 -3.17 -4.17
C LEU A 18 -10.63 -2.48 -4.14
N THR A 19 -11.74 -3.19 -3.90
CA THR A 19 -13.06 -2.57 -3.73
C THR A 19 -13.26 -1.98 -2.34
N THR A 20 -12.32 -2.24 -1.41
CA THR A 20 -12.29 -1.65 -0.07
C THR A 20 -11.04 -0.78 0.12
N PRO A 21 -11.13 0.30 0.90
CA PRO A 21 -9.93 1.08 1.20
C PRO A 21 -8.94 0.30 2.07
N ARG A 22 -9.44 -0.59 2.95
CA ARG A 22 -8.57 -1.45 3.74
C ARG A 22 -7.71 -2.36 2.86
N GLY A 23 -8.32 -3.09 1.94
CA GLY A 23 -7.59 -4.00 1.05
C GLY A 23 -6.58 -3.27 0.16
N THR A 24 -6.90 -2.05 -0.26
CA THR A 24 -5.98 -1.19 -1.03
C THR A 24 -4.81 -0.70 -0.19
N ALA A 25 -5.04 -0.30 1.06
CA ALA A 25 -3.96 0.08 1.97
C ALA A 25 -3.04 -1.11 2.32
N GLU A 26 -3.61 -2.30 2.52
CA GLU A 26 -2.84 -3.54 2.73
C GLU A 26 -1.97 -3.87 1.50
N ALA A 27 -2.51 -3.70 0.28
CA ALA A 27 -1.76 -3.85 -0.97
C ALA A 27 -0.57 -2.88 -1.07
N ALA A 28 -0.80 -1.61 -0.74
CA ALA A 28 0.22 -0.57 -0.79
C ALA A 28 1.34 -0.82 0.24
N LEU A 29 0.97 -1.24 1.45
CA LEU A 29 1.92 -1.60 2.51
C LEU A 29 2.75 -2.82 2.13
N ALA A 30 2.15 -3.85 1.54
CA ALA A 30 2.86 -5.03 1.05
C ALA A 30 3.87 -4.66 -0.05
N ALA A 31 3.44 -3.92 -1.07
CA ALA A 31 4.32 -3.45 -2.14
C ALA A 31 5.50 -2.62 -1.59
N THR A 32 5.26 -1.81 -0.56
CA THR A 32 6.31 -1.02 0.08
C THR A 32 7.28 -1.89 0.91
N ALA A 33 6.78 -2.86 1.67
CA ALA A 33 7.62 -3.79 2.43
C ALA A 33 8.51 -4.68 1.53
N ASP A 34 7.99 -5.04 0.35
CA ASP A 34 8.71 -5.81 -0.66
C ASP A 34 9.63 -4.94 -1.55
N ALA A 35 9.62 -3.61 -1.36
CA ALA A 35 10.26 -2.63 -2.23
C ALA A 35 9.87 -2.80 -3.72
N ASP A 36 8.65 -3.27 -3.98
CA ASP A 36 8.08 -3.48 -5.30
C ASP A 36 7.39 -2.18 -5.78
N HIS A 37 8.21 -1.27 -6.31
CA HIS A 37 7.72 0.00 -6.87
C HIS A 37 6.73 -0.20 -8.03
N GLU A 38 6.84 -1.28 -8.82
CA GLU A 38 5.90 -1.52 -9.91
C GLU A 38 4.50 -1.89 -9.39
N ALA A 39 4.45 -2.73 -8.34
CA ALA A 39 3.20 -3.06 -7.67
C ALA A 39 2.60 -1.82 -6.98
N TYR A 40 3.43 -1.03 -6.30
CA TYR A 40 2.98 0.21 -5.67
C TYR A 40 2.43 1.23 -6.70
N ASN A 41 3.15 1.46 -7.80
CA ASN A 41 2.73 2.43 -8.83
C ASN A 41 1.40 2.05 -9.50
N LYS A 42 1.07 0.75 -9.60
CA LYS A 42 -0.23 0.28 -10.11
C LYS A 42 -1.41 0.64 -9.20
N LEU A 43 -1.15 0.91 -7.91
CA LEU A 43 -2.17 1.27 -6.94
C LEU A 43 -2.45 2.78 -6.91
N LEU A 44 -1.61 3.60 -7.55
CA LEU A 44 -1.75 5.05 -7.50
C LEU A 44 -3.02 5.54 -8.19
N CYS A 45 -3.56 6.64 -7.66
CA CYS A 45 -4.66 7.37 -8.30
C CYS A 45 -4.16 8.14 -9.53
N ASP A 46 -3.00 8.78 -9.41
CA ASP A 46 -2.35 9.51 -10.47
C ASP A 46 -1.06 8.78 -10.91
N PRO A 47 -0.92 8.39 -12.19
CA PRO A 47 0.31 7.79 -12.69
C PRO A 47 1.51 8.76 -12.71
N ASP A 48 1.29 10.07 -12.68
CA ASP A 48 2.37 11.07 -12.62
C ASP A 48 3.07 11.10 -11.24
N ASP A 49 2.43 10.52 -10.21
CA ASP A 49 3.01 10.33 -8.87
C ASP A 49 3.84 9.04 -8.74
N ALA A 50 4.10 8.33 -9.85
CA ALA A 50 4.87 7.10 -9.87
C ALA A 50 6.28 7.32 -9.29
N VAL A 51 6.69 6.41 -8.42
CA VAL A 51 8.01 6.43 -7.77
C VAL A 51 8.97 5.44 -8.42
N GLY A 52 10.25 5.79 -8.45
CA GLY A 52 11.32 4.89 -8.87
C GLY A 52 11.69 3.86 -7.80
N ALA A 53 12.43 2.82 -8.20
CA ALA A 53 12.89 1.76 -7.30
C ALA A 53 13.73 2.27 -6.12
N THR A 54 14.42 3.41 -6.27
CA THR A 54 15.23 4.04 -5.20
C THR A 54 14.41 4.89 -4.23
N GLU A 55 13.15 5.17 -4.56
CA GLU A 55 12.27 6.06 -3.79
C GLU A 55 11.26 5.27 -2.94
N ILE A 56 11.02 4.00 -3.25
CA ILE A 56 10.23 3.11 -2.41
C ILE A 56 11.09 2.62 -1.23
N GLY A 57 10.72 3.02 -0.02
CA GLY A 57 11.40 2.61 1.20
C GLY A 57 11.04 1.18 1.56
N ARG A 58 12.00 0.42 2.10
CA ARG A 58 11.72 -0.89 2.71
C ARG A 58 11.37 -0.67 4.18
N PHE A 59 10.13 -0.98 4.56
CA PHE A 59 9.69 -0.92 5.94
C PHE A 59 9.56 -2.33 6.52
N GLU A 60 9.95 -2.48 7.78
CA GLU A 60 9.76 -3.73 8.51
C GLU A 60 8.41 -3.70 9.23
N GLU A 61 7.76 -4.87 9.30
CA GLU A 61 6.51 -5.09 10.04
C GLU A 61 5.40 -4.04 9.83
N PRO A 62 5.01 -3.71 8.58
CA PRO A 62 3.88 -2.81 8.38
C PRO A 62 2.59 -3.41 8.95
N ARG A 63 1.88 -2.63 9.76
CA ARG A 63 0.58 -2.99 10.31
C ARG A 63 -0.38 -1.82 10.26
N ILE A 64 -1.62 -2.06 9.84
CA ILE A 64 -2.67 -1.06 9.96
C ILE A 64 -2.99 -0.85 11.44
N ILE A 65 -3.12 0.41 11.86
CA ILE A 65 -3.49 0.78 13.22
C ILE A 65 -4.83 1.51 13.23
N GLY A 66 -5.75 1.04 14.07
CA GLY A 66 -7.10 1.59 14.19
C GLY A 66 -8.02 1.26 13.01
N ASP A 67 -9.12 2.01 12.94
CA ASP A 67 -10.16 1.84 11.94
C ASP A 67 -9.89 2.66 10.67
N VAL A 68 -10.46 2.18 9.56
CA VAL A 68 -10.47 2.91 8.30
C VAL A 68 -11.48 4.05 8.41
N THR A 69 -11.04 5.28 8.11
CA THR A 69 -11.92 6.44 8.04
C THR A 69 -12.33 6.64 6.59
N GLU A 70 -13.60 6.40 6.27
CA GLU A 70 -14.19 6.64 4.94
C GLU A 70 -15.06 7.90 4.97
N ASP A 71 -14.88 8.78 3.99
CA ASP A 71 -15.63 10.01 3.75
C ASP A 71 -16.02 10.08 2.27
N GLY A 72 -17.13 9.41 1.93
CA GLY A 72 -17.61 9.29 0.55
C GLY A 72 -16.61 8.58 -0.37
N ASP A 73 -16.05 9.34 -1.31
CA ASP A 73 -15.05 8.86 -2.27
C ASP A 73 -13.61 8.98 -1.75
N ARG A 74 -13.42 9.29 -0.47
CA ARG A 74 -12.09 9.39 0.17
C ARG A 74 -11.97 8.46 1.36
N ALA A 75 -10.77 7.95 1.57
CA ALA A 75 -10.48 7.14 2.74
C ALA A 75 -9.09 7.42 3.28
N THR A 76 -8.94 7.27 4.60
CA THR A 76 -7.66 7.34 5.30
C THR A 76 -7.47 6.11 6.16
N VAL A 77 -6.32 5.48 6.01
CA VAL A 77 -5.87 4.34 6.84
C VAL A 77 -4.59 4.74 7.55
N ASN A 78 -4.56 4.62 8.86
CA ASN A 78 -3.33 4.80 9.63
C ASN A 78 -2.59 3.46 9.70
N PHE A 79 -1.27 3.50 9.67
CA PHE A 79 -0.43 2.32 9.82
C PHE A 79 0.76 2.63 10.74
N SER A 80 1.39 1.58 11.24
CA SER A 80 2.66 1.59 11.96
C SER A 80 3.63 0.72 11.19
N VAL A 81 4.87 1.16 11.06
CA VAL A 81 6.00 0.43 10.52
C VAL A 81 7.16 0.50 11.51
N GLU A 82 8.09 -0.44 11.45
CA GLU A 82 9.36 -0.32 12.13
C GLU A 82 10.41 0.30 11.19
N TYR A 83 11.10 1.33 11.69
CA TYR A 83 12.21 1.97 10.99
C TYR A 83 13.33 2.25 12.00
N GLU A 84 14.54 1.72 11.71
CA GLU A 84 15.69 1.81 12.62
C GLU A 84 15.42 1.26 14.04
N GLY A 85 14.55 0.25 14.16
CA GLY A 85 14.17 -0.35 15.44
C GLY A 85 13.15 0.46 16.26
N GLU A 86 12.60 1.53 15.69
CA GLU A 86 11.55 2.33 16.33
C GLU A 86 10.23 2.26 15.53
N PRO A 87 9.08 2.11 16.20
CA PRO A 87 7.79 2.16 15.54
C PRO A 87 7.50 3.60 15.07
N ARG A 88 7.35 3.77 13.76
CA ARG A 88 6.90 5.00 13.11
C ARG A 88 5.46 4.82 12.64
N ASN A 89 4.64 5.83 12.88
CA ASN A 89 3.28 5.84 12.36
C ASN A 89 3.25 6.55 11.02
N GLY A 90 2.35 6.10 10.15
CA GLY A 90 2.09 6.70 8.86
C GLY A 90 0.61 6.66 8.54
N ARG A 91 0.26 7.21 7.39
CA ARG A 91 -1.09 7.11 6.85
C ARG A 91 -1.07 6.97 5.34
N VAL A 92 -2.04 6.23 4.85
CA VAL A 92 -2.38 6.12 3.43
C VAL A 92 -3.69 6.86 3.21
N ARG A 93 -3.67 7.84 2.31
CA ARG A 93 -4.86 8.49 1.78
C ARG A 93 -5.20 7.85 0.45
N MET A 94 -6.49 7.61 0.27
CA MET A 94 -7.02 6.90 -0.89
C MET A 94 -8.24 7.61 -1.43
N GLU A 95 -8.48 7.43 -2.72
CA GLU A 95 -9.68 7.90 -3.39
C GLU A 95 -10.36 6.73 -4.11
N ARG A 96 -11.69 6.80 -4.18
CA ARG A 96 -12.52 5.83 -4.90
C ARG A 96 -12.58 6.22 -6.38
N LYS A 97 -12.21 5.29 -7.25
CA LYS A 97 -12.32 5.40 -8.70
C LYS A 97 -13.77 5.18 -9.15
N ALA A 98 -14.08 5.67 -10.35
CA ALA A 98 -15.41 5.54 -10.95
C ALA A 98 -15.85 4.08 -11.18
N ASP A 99 -14.90 3.14 -11.27
CA ASP A 99 -15.14 1.70 -11.37
C ASP A 99 -15.45 1.03 -10.01
N GLY A 100 -15.45 1.80 -8.93
CA GLY A 100 -15.72 1.34 -7.57
C GLY A 100 -14.50 0.78 -6.83
N THR A 101 -13.32 0.77 -7.45
CA THR A 101 -12.06 0.42 -6.79
C THR A 101 -11.46 1.61 -6.05
N TRP A 102 -10.54 1.36 -5.14
CA TRP A 102 -9.77 2.38 -4.44
C TRP A 102 -8.35 2.45 -4.99
N CYS A 103 -7.78 3.64 -4.93
CA CYS A 103 -6.40 3.91 -5.30
C CYS A 103 -5.72 4.76 -4.23
N VAL A 104 -4.39 4.75 -4.22
CA VAL A 104 -3.57 5.54 -3.31
C VAL A 104 -3.36 6.94 -3.89
N ASP A 105 -3.89 7.96 -3.21
CA ASP A 105 -3.62 9.38 -3.51
C ASP A 105 -2.32 9.82 -2.85
N ARG A 106 -2.10 9.40 -1.59
CA ARG A 106 -0.90 9.78 -0.86
C ARG A 106 -0.51 8.74 0.16
N PHE A 107 0.73 8.29 0.06
CA PHE A 107 1.38 7.50 1.09
C PHE A 107 2.33 8.40 1.89
N SER A 108 2.19 8.42 3.22
CA SER A 108 3.05 9.25 4.07
C SER A 108 3.43 8.48 5.33
N ALA A 109 4.67 7.98 5.37
CA ALA A 109 5.31 7.60 6.61
C ALA A 109 5.77 8.89 7.33
N VAL A 110 5.42 9.06 8.61
CA VAL A 110 5.93 10.20 9.39
C VAL A 110 7.41 9.94 9.65
N ARG A 111 8.27 10.81 9.10
CA ARG A 111 9.71 10.88 9.41
C ARG A 111 9.94 11.21 10.88
#